data_AF-A0A7G8ENI8-F1
#
_entry.id   AF-A0A7G8ENI8-F1
#
_cell.length_a   1.000
_cell.length_b   1.000
_cell.length_c   1.000
_cell.angle_alpha   90.00
_cell.angle_beta   90.00
_cell.angle_gamma   90.00
#
_symmetry.space_group_name_H-M   'P 1'
#
loop_
_entity.id
_entity.type
_entity.pdbx_description
1 polymer ?
#
loop_
_entity_poly.entity_id
_entity_poly.type
_entity_poly.pdbx_seq_one_letter_code
_entity_poly.pdbx_strand_id
1 'polypeptide(L)'
;MAWYLVFWRNRSTATVVPAASSSQARSRAQRRHKKGYGVIVAARRANPQDSRLIRRGVWVRRRRDGSSPQSGSARSKARARQQRSRYRRWL
;
A
#
# COMPACT_ATOMS: atom_id res chain seq x y z
N MET A 1 5.27 -16.94 -7.08
CA MET A 1 4.42 -15.77 -7.42
C MET A 1 4.57 -14.69 -6.35
N ALA A 2 4.72 -13.42 -6.73
CA ALA A 2 4.83 -12.30 -5.80
C ALA A 2 3.54 -11.46 -5.76
N TRP A 3 3.33 -10.76 -4.65
CA TRP A 3 2.25 -9.78 -4.53
C TRP A 3 2.75 -8.41 -4.95
N TYR A 4 1.90 -7.66 -5.64
CA TYR A 4 2.17 -6.28 -6.04
C TYR A 4 1.06 -5.36 -5.52
N LEU A 5 1.48 -4.15 -5.15
CA LEU A 5 0.66 -3.05 -4.72
C LEU A 5 0.63 -2.01 -5.84
N VAL A 6 -0.55 -1.84 -6.46
CA VAL A 6 -0.75 -0.89 -7.55
C VAL A 6 -1.52 0.33 -7.03
N PHE A 7 -0.93 1.50 -7.20
CA PHE A 7 -1.45 2.76 -6.70
C PHE A 7 -2.13 3.53 -7.82
N TRP A 8 -3.28 4.12 -7.50
CA TRP A 8 -4.05 4.96 -8.42
C TRP A 8 -3.94 6.43 -8.01
N ARG A 9 -4.15 7.32 -8.98
CA ARG A 9 -4.07 8.77 -8.75
C ARG A 9 -5.12 9.27 -7.75
N ASN A 10 -6.36 8.79 -7.85
CA ASN A 10 -7.48 9.28 -7.04
C ASN A 10 -7.84 8.34 -5.89
N ARG A 11 -6.98 7.36 -5.59
CA ARG A 11 -7.19 6.39 -4.52
C ARG A 11 -6.04 6.45 -3.53
N SER A 12 -6.40 6.51 -2.24
CA SER A 12 -5.45 6.49 -1.13
C SER A 12 -4.94 5.08 -0.79
N THR A 13 -5.57 4.04 -1.34
CA THR A 13 -5.24 2.63 -1.11
C THR A 13 -4.78 1.93 -2.38
N ALA A 14 -3.82 1.04 -2.23
CA ALA A 14 -3.33 0.20 -3.32
C ALA A 14 -4.32 -0.92 -3.67
N THR A 15 -4.31 -1.33 -4.94
CA THR A 15 -4.92 -2.59 -5.39
C THR A 15 -3.87 -3.69 -5.27
N VAL A 16 -4.21 -4.76 -4.56
CA VAL A 16 -3.34 -5.93 -4.40
C VAL A 16 -3.59 -6.91 -5.55
N VAL A 17 -2.53 -7.27 -6.28
CA VAL A 17 -2.60 -8.26 -7.36
C VAL A 17 -1.42 -9.24 -7.28
N PRO A 18 -1.63 -10.54 -7.51
CA PRO A 18 -0.54 -11.47 -7.71
C PRO A 18 0.02 -11.31 -9.12
N ALA A 19 1.33 -11.18 -9.27
CA ALA A 19 2.00 -11.04 -10.56
C ALA A 19 3.47 -11.51 -10.50
N ALA A 20 4.03 -11.85 -11.65
CA ALA A 20 5.46 -12.12 -11.82
C ALA A 20 6.27 -10.83 -11.98
N SER A 21 5.73 -9.85 -12.70
CA SER A 21 6.40 -8.57 -13.00
C SER A 21 5.52 -7.35 -12.72
N SER A 22 6.14 -6.17 -12.66
CA SER A 22 5.44 -4.89 -12.49
C SER A 22 4.51 -4.59 -13.67
N SER A 23 4.91 -4.89 -14.90
CA SER A 23 4.07 -4.74 -16.10
C SER A 23 2.83 -5.64 -16.04
N GLN A 24 3.00 -6.91 -15.64
CA GLN A 24 1.87 -7.82 -15.45
C GLN A 24 0.95 -7.36 -14.31
N ALA A 25 1.51 -6.81 -13.23
CA ALA A 25 0.74 -6.23 -12.14
C ALA A 25 -0.10 -5.04 -12.61
N ARG A 26 0.46 -4.15 -13.44
CA ARG A 26 -0.28 -3.02 -14.04
C ARG A 26 -1.44 -3.52 -14.91
N SER A 27 -1.19 -4.45 -15.82
CA SER A 27 -2.24 -5.03 -16.68
C SER A 27 -3.38 -5.66 -15.85
N ARG A 28 -3.04 -6.48 -14.84
CA ARG A 28 -4.02 -7.09 -13.95
C ARG A 28 -4.79 -6.07 -13.12
N ALA A 29 -4.13 -5.02 -12.64
CA ALA A 29 -4.79 -3.94 -11.92
C ALA A 29 -5.70 -3.11 -12.84
N GLN A 30 -5.30 -2.88 -14.10
CA GLN A 30 -6.10 -2.20 -15.11
C GLN A 30 -7.43 -2.93 -15.36
N ARG A 31 -7.42 -4.26 -15.39
CA ARG A 31 -8.65 -5.07 -15.49
C ARG A 31 -9.57 -4.93 -14.27
N ARG A 32 -9.06 -4.44 -13.14
CA ARG A 32 -9.83 -4.14 -11.91
C ARG A 32 -10.09 -2.64 -11.73
N HIS A 33 -9.82 -1.84 -12.76
CA HIS A 33 -10.06 -0.40 -12.72
C HIS A 33 -11.55 -0.12 -12.55
N LYS A 34 -11.89 0.84 -11.69
CA LYS A 34 -13.26 1.33 -11.50
C LYS A 34 -13.31 2.81 -11.83
N LYS A 35 -14.49 3.28 -12.27
CA LYS A 35 -14.74 4.70 -12.52
C LYS A 35 -14.32 5.53 -11.29
N GLY A 36 -13.54 6.58 -11.51
CA GLY A 36 -13.06 7.47 -10.47
C GLY A 36 -11.70 7.10 -9.84
N TYR A 37 -11.10 5.95 -10.13
CA TYR A 37 -9.76 5.60 -9.60
C TYR A 37 -8.65 6.45 -10.25
N GLY A 38 -8.86 6.89 -11.49
CA GLY A 38 -7.87 7.64 -12.27
C GLY A 38 -6.79 6.73 -12.85
N VAL A 39 -5.61 7.28 -13.13
CA VAL A 39 -4.51 6.52 -13.75
C VAL A 39 -3.67 5.76 -12.72
N ILE A 40 -3.03 4.67 -13.15
CA ILE A 40 -2.01 3.99 -12.34
C ILE A 40 -0.78 4.90 -12.23
N VAL A 41 -0.37 5.23 -11.01
CA VAL A 41 0.80 6.08 -10.75
C VAL A 41 2.03 5.27 -10.34
N ALA A 42 1.84 4.09 -9.74
CA ALA A 42 2.95 3.23 -9.34
C ALA A 42 2.50 1.78 -9.22
N ALA A 43 3.41 0.85 -9.53
CA ALA A 43 3.26 -0.56 -9.24
C ALA A 43 4.52 -1.04 -8.51
N ARG A 44 4.37 -1.43 -7.25
CA ARG A 44 5.49 -1.83 -6.39
C ARG A 44 5.31 -3.26 -5.92
N ARG A 45 6.40 -4.02 -5.86
CA ARG A 45 6.38 -5.35 -5.24
C ARG A 45 6.09 -5.19 -3.75
N ALA A 46 5.19 -6.00 -3.22
CA ALA A 46 4.90 -6.05 -1.80
C ALA A 46 6.15 -6.55 -1.06
N ASN A 47 6.50 -5.92 0.06
CA ASN A 47 7.59 -6.39 0.89
C ASN A 47 7.20 -7.71 1.61
N PRO A 48 8.14 -8.41 2.25
CA PRO A 48 7.84 -9.69 2.91
C PRO A 48 6.82 -9.59 4.06
N GLN A 49 6.68 -8.42 4.68
CA GLN A 49 5.73 -8.18 5.77
C GLN A 49 4.31 -8.05 5.22
N ASP A 50 4.13 -7.21 4.20
CA ASP A 50 2.85 -7.06 3.52
C ASP A 50 2.40 -8.35 2.85
N SER A 51 3.34 -9.09 2.24
CA SER A 51 3.03 -10.37 1.60
C SER A 51 2.48 -11.39 2.60
N ARG A 52 2.97 -11.38 3.85
CA ARG A 52 2.43 -12.20 4.94
C ARG A 52 1.04 -11.75 5.36
N LEU A 53 0.81 -10.43 5.47
CA LEU A 53 -0.51 -9.88 5.78
C LEU A 53 -1.54 -10.23 4.70
N ILE A 54 -1.18 -10.06 3.43
CA ILE A 54 -2.03 -10.40 2.28
C ILE A 54 -2.37 -11.88 2.27
N ARG A 55 -1.39 -12.77 2.52
CA ARG A 55 -1.63 -14.22 2.65
C ARG A 55 -2.63 -14.57 3.75
N ARG A 56 -2.66 -13.79 4.84
CA ARG A 56 -3.62 -13.95 5.95
C ARG A 56 -4.98 -13.30 5.67
N GLY A 57 -5.21 -12.77 4.45
CA GLY A 57 -6.44 -12.05 4.11
C GLY A 57 -6.54 -10.65 4.73
N VAL A 58 -5.46 -10.15 5.35
CA VAL A 58 -5.47 -8.84 6.02
C VAL A 58 -5.30 -7.73 4.99
N TRP A 59 -6.19 -6.74 5.07
CA TRP A 59 -6.11 -5.53 4.27
C TRP A 59 -4.84 -4.73 4.58
N VAL A 60 -3.97 -4.57 3.57
CA VAL A 60 -2.75 -3.76 3.67
C VAL A 60 -3.04 -2.31 3.29
N ARG A 61 -2.97 -1.42 4.28
CA ARG A 61 -3.07 0.04 4.08
C ARG A 61 -1.68 0.60 3.86
N ARG A 62 -1.20 0.63 2.62
CA ARG A 62 0.04 1.33 2.26
C ARG A 62 -0.28 2.62 1.53
N ARG A 63 0.39 3.70 1.93
CA ARG A 63 0.29 5.03 1.32
C ARG A 63 1.22 5.13 0.11
N ARG A 64 1.01 6.16 -0.72
CA ARG A 64 1.75 6.40 -1.97
C ARG A 64 3.24 6.65 -1.75
N ASP A 65 3.58 7.30 -0.64
CA ASP A 65 4.96 7.51 -0.17
C ASP A 65 5.66 6.21 0.27
N GLY A 66 4.92 5.08 0.33
CA GLY A 66 5.43 3.80 0.79
C GLY A 66 5.31 3.58 2.29
N SER A 67 4.82 4.57 3.04
CA SER A 67 4.56 4.43 4.48
C SER A 67 3.34 3.52 4.71
N SER A 68 3.42 2.67 5.72
CA SER A 68 2.33 1.78 6.12
C SER A 68 2.08 1.94 7.62
N PRO A 69 0.84 2.20 8.07
CA PRO A 69 0.51 2.20 9.49
C PRO A 69 0.64 0.79 10.12
N GLN A 70 0.54 -0.25 9.29
CA GLN A 70 0.54 -1.65 9.71
C GLN A 70 1.93 -2.28 9.65
N SER A 71 2.76 -1.80 8.73
CA SER A 71 4.07 -2.36 8.39
C SER A 71 5.16 -1.40 8.87
N GLY A 72 5.71 -1.69 10.05
CA GLY A 72 6.81 -0.97 10.69
C GLY A 72 7.21 -1.74 11.95
N SER A 73 8.49 -1.69 12.32
CA SER A 73 8.94 -2.23 13.61
C SER A 73 8.17 -1.56 14.75
N ALA A 74 8.14 -2.15 15.95
CA ALA A 74 7.52 -1.51 17.12
C ALA A 74 8.02 -0.06 17.30
N ARG A 75 9.31 0.20 17.01
CA ARG A 75 9.92 1.54 16.96
C ARG A 75 9.33 2.45 15.89
N SER A 76 9.11 1.98 14.66
CA SER A 76 8.46 2.79 13.62
C SER A 76 7.01 3.13 13.97
N LYS A 77 6.28 2.20 14.58
CA LYS A 77 4.90 2.44 15.07
C LYS A 77 4.89 3.43 16.23
N ALA A 78 5.84 3.33 17.15
CA ALA A 78 6.01 4.25 18.26
C ALA A 78 6.38 5.67 17.79
N ARG A 79 7.32 5.81 16.85
CA ARG A 79 7.67 7.11 16.22
C ARG A 79 6.49 7.74 15.51
N ALA A 80 5.72 6.96 14.74
CA ALA A 80 4.51 7.45 14.07
C ALA A 80 3.44 7.93 15.08
N ARG A 81 3.31 7.25 16.23
CA ARG A 81 2.45 7.71 17.34
C ARG A 81 2.97 8.99 17.97
N GLN A 82 4.25 9.08 18.29
CA GLN A 82 4.87 10.27 18.87
C GLN A 82 4.75 11.50 17.96
N GLN A 83 4.96 11.35 16.65
CA GLN A 83 4.75 12.44 15.69
C GLN A 83 3.29 12.92 15.72
N ARG A 84 2.31 12.02 15.71
CA ARG A 84 0.89 12.39 15.83
C ARG A 84 0.58 13.13 17.14
N SER A 85 1.11 12.67 18.28
CA SER A 85 0.90 13.34 19.56
C SER A 85 1.54 14.73 19.62
N ARG A 86 2.66 14.96 18.91
CA ARG A 86 3.27 16.29 18.78
C ARG A 86 2.41 17.24 17.96
N TYR A 87 1.88 16.78 16.82
CA TYR A 87 0.97 17.59 16.00
C TYR A 87 -0.35 17.91 16.69
N ARG A 88 -0.85 17.01 17.56
CA ARG A 88 -2.09 17.22 18.32
C ARG A 88 -2.00 18.30 19.40
N ARG A 89 -0.79 18.76 19.75
CA ARG A 89 -0.56 19.87 20.67
C ARG A 89 -0.60 21.24 19.98
N TRP A 90 -0.62 21.24 18.65
CA TRP A 90 -0.64 22.43 17.79
C TRP A 90 -2.00 22.65 17.11
N LEU A 91 -3.00 21.82 17.45
CA LEU A 91 -4.41 21.97 17.12
C LEU A 91 -5.16 22.22 18.42
#